data_AF-A0A7S0KLJ2-F1
#
_entry.id   AF-A0A7S0KLJ2-F1
#
_cell.length_a   1.000
_cell.length_b   1.000
_cell.length_c   1.000
_cell.angle_alpha   90.00
_cell.angle_beta   90.00
_cell.angle_gamma   90.00
#
_symmetry.space_group_name_H-M   'P 1'
#
loop_
_entity.id
_entity.type
_entity.pdbx_description
1 polymer ?
#
loop_
_entity_poly.entity_id
_entity_poly.type
_entity_poly.pdbx_seq_one_letter_code
_entity_poly.pdbx_strand_id
1 'polypeptide(L)'
;MKTRCQYDSEDFITPYRVVVSKYAGDTDTRFRSIDTHEDFGEMTFSILLNDPGEFEGGGTIFYGEAWNPKNDTIFALPARGLTIAPKRPGTLIFHGGQVTHASIPVNSGIRYLLIGFSTVNKECCASLERAQAATFIGLCFAALFALIFCFNFDTPPSPHRSLRVKAS
;
A
#
# COMPACT_ATOMS: atom_id res chain seq x y z
N MET A 1 19.16 -7.66 -8.03
CA MET A 1 18.56 -6.31 -7.90
C MET A 1 17.10 -6.46 -8.30
N LYS A 2 16.15 -6.39 -7.35
CA LYS A 2 14.72 -6.53 -7.68
C LYS A 2 14.28 -5.31 -8.49
N THR A 3 13.82 -5.51 -9.72
CA THR A 3 13.23 -4.47 -10.55
C THR A 3 12.05 -3.88 -9.77
N ARG A 4 12.12 -2.60 -9.41
CA ARG A 4 11.04 -1.91 -8.70
C ARG A 4 9.84 -1.88 -9.66
N CYS A 5 8.72 -2.53 -9.31
CA CYS A 5 7.49 -2.47 -10.10
C CYS A 5 7.14 -0.97 -10.27
N GLN A 6 7.17 -0.47 -11.51
CA GLN A 6 6.85 0.92 -11.87
C GLN A 6 5.37 1.20 -11.58
N TYR A 7 5.00 2.46 -11.45
CA TYR A 7 3.58 2.82 -11.34
C TYR A 7 2.91 2.69 -12.71
N ASP A 8 1.73 2.08 -12.76
CA ASP A 8 0.90 1.98 -13.97
C ASP A 8 -0.36 2.86 -13.84
N SER A 9 -1.00 3.14 -14.97
CA SER A 9 -2.26 3.87 -15.09
C SER A 9 -3.44 3.26 -14.34
N GLU A 10 -3.39 1.95 -14.07
CA GLU A 10 -4.41 1.22 -13.31
C GLU A 10 -4.12 1.18 -11.80
N ASP A 11 -2.97 1.69 -11.36
CA ASP A 11 -2.66 1.74 -9.93
C ASP A 11 -3.57 2.74 -9.22
N PHE A 12 -4.08 2.35 -8.04
CA PHE A 12 -5.05 3.16 -7.30
C PHE A 12 -4.64 3.33 -5.83
N ILE A 13 -5.05 4.46 -5.26
CA ILE A 13 -4.83 4.77 -3.85
C ILE A 13 -6.00 4.24 -3.04
N THR A 14 -5.72 3.45 -2.00
CA THR A 14 -6.74 3.00 -1.05
C THR A 14 -6.46 3.56 0.34
N PRO A 15 -7.37 4.41 0.87
CA PRO A 15 -7.35 4.76 2.27
C PRO A 15 -7.67 3.52 3.11
N TYR A 16 -6.77 3.12 4.00
CA TYR A 16 -7.00 2.00 4.91
C TYR A 16 -7.55 2.48 6.27
N ARG A 17 -7.41 3.77 6.59
CA ARG A 17 -8.00 4.39 7.77
C ARG A 17 -8.35 5.84 7.48
N VAL A 18 -9.62 6.20 7.70
CA VAL A 18 -10.12 7.57 7.61
C VAL A 18 -10.81 7.94 8.91
N VAL A 19 -10.41 9.06 9.51
CA VAL A 19 -10.89 9.50 10.82
C VAL A 19 -11.21 10.98 10.82
N VAL A 20 -12.21 11.37 11.60
CA VAL A 20 -12.43 12.78 11.95
C VAL A 20 -11.66 13.06 13.23
N SER A 21 -10.76 14.04 13.19
CA SER A 21 -10.00 14.50 14.35
C SER A 21 -10.49 15.87 14.79
N LYS A 22 -10.67 16.03 16.11
CA LYS A 22 -11.10 17.25 16.78
C LYS A 22 -9.93 17.82 17.57
N TYR A 23 -9.55 19.06 17.26
CA TYR A 23 -8.56 19.83 18.01
C TYR A 23 -9.26 20.99 18.72
N ALA A 24 -9.07 21.14 20.03
CA ALA A 24 -9.81 22.14 20.82
C ALA A 24 -8.85 22.98 21.69
N GLY A 25 -8.94 24.31 21.60
CA GLY A 25 -8.06 25.23 22.32
C GLY A 25 -8.46 25.50 23.78
N ASP A 26 -9.76 25.39 24.09
CA ASP A 26 -10.37 26.02 25.28
C ASP A 26 -10.85 25.05 26.38
N THR A 27 -10.61 23.74 26.25
CA THR A 27 -11.10 22.73 27.22
C THR A 27 -9.98 22.20 28.13
N ASP A 28 -10.27 21.37 29.14
CA ASP A 28 -9.20 20.76 29.98
C ASP A 28 -8.70 19.40 29.46
N THR A 29 -9.37 18.83 28.46
CA THR A 29 -9.10 17.48 27.92
C THR A 29 -8.19 17.48 26.68
N ARG A 30 -7.27 18.45 26.59
CA ARG A 30 -6.83 19.10 25.34
C ARG A 30 -5.91 18.31 24.39
N PHE A 31 -6.49 17.62 23.41
CA PHE A 31 -5.80 17.32 22.16
C PHE A 31 -5.78 18.58 21.27
N ARG A 32 -4.71 19.37 21.37
CA ARG A 32 -4.54 20.65 20.63
C ARG A 32 -3.58 20.55 19.47
N SER A 33 -2.69 19.57 19.57
CA SER A 33 -1.65 19.29 18.60
C SER A 33 -1.19 17.84 18.75
N ILE A 34 -0.44 17.40 17.75
CA ILE A 34 0.38 16.20 17.69
C ILE A 34 1.82 16.68 17.53
N ASP A 35 2.71 16.07 18.30
CA ASP A 35 4.15 16.30 18.22
C ASP A 35 4.71 15.92 16.84
N THR A 36 5.96 16.27 16.60
CA THR A 36 6.64 15.91 15.35
C THR A 36 6.72 14.40 15.17
N HIS A 37 6.22 13.91 14.03
CA HIS A 37 6.16 12.50 13.69
C HIS A 37 6.17 12.27 12.17
N GLU A 38 6.19 11.01 11.79
CA GLU A 38 5.83 10.51 10.47
C GLU A 38 4.56 9.67 10.61
N ASP A 39 3.78 9.61 9.55
CA ASP A 39 2.58 8.78 9.50
C ASP A 39 2.90 7.35 9.11
N PHE A 40 2.02 6.45 9.50
CA PHE A 40 2.02 5.09 8.98
C PHE A 40 1.39 5.06 7.58
N GLY A 41 2.00 4.31 6.65
CA GLY A 41 1.52 4.18 5.28
C GLY A 41 2.36 4.94 4.26
N GLU A 42 1.91 4.96 3.01
CA GLU A 42 2.66 5.58 1.91
C GLU A 42 2.25 7.05 1.73
N MET A 43 0.99 7.39 2.00
CA MET A 43 0.44 8.72 1.77
C MET A 43 -0.58 9.09 2.82
N THR A 44 -0.64 10.38 3.17
CA THR A 44 -1.65 10.96 4.07
C THR A 44 -2.34 12.12 3.38
N PHE A 45 -3.66 12.21 3.56
CA PHE A 45 -4.41 13.43 3.28
C PHE A 45 -5.07 13.97 4.55
N SER A 46 -5.20 15.29 4.62
CA SER A 46 -6.04 15.97 5.62
C SER A 46 -6.92 17.02 4.95
N ILE A 47 -8.19 17.08 5.34
CA ILE A 47 -9.17 18.03 4.80
C ILE A 47 -9.71 18.86 5.95
N LEU A 48 -9.67 20.19 5.81
CA LEU A 48 -10.31 21.11 6.76
C LEU A 48 -11.83 21.01 6.66
N LEU A 49 -12.52 20.75 7.77
CA LEU A 49 -13.97 20.52 7.78
C LEU A 49 -14.81 21.73 8.19
N ASN A 50 -14.24 22.69 8.93
CA ASN A 50 -14.97 23.86 9.43
C ASN A 50 -14.25 25.18 9.14
N ASP A 51 -14.94 26.30 9.35
CA ASP A 51 -14.45 27.62 8.97
C ASP A 51 -13.23 28.02 9.83
N PRO A 52 -12.11 28.50 9.22
CA PRO A 52 -10.98 29.01 9.99
C PRO A 52 -11.30 30.16 10.96
N GLY A 53 -12.43 30.85 10.81
CA GLY A 53 -12.93 31.85 11.76
C GLY A 53 -13.48 31.24 13.06
N GLU A 54 -13.69 29.91 13.12
CA GLU A 54 -14.16 29.20 14.31
C GLU A 54 -13.03 28.79 15.27
N PHE A 55 -11.77 29.01 14.92
CA PHE A 55 -10.62 28.66 15.75
C PHE A 55 -9.40 29.56 15.48
N GLU A 56 -8.54 29.73 16.48
CA GLU A 56 -7.25 30.40 16.33
C GLU A 56 -6.09 29.41 16.39
N GLY A 57 -4.99 29.71 15.68
CA GLY A 57 -3.87 28.79 15.53
C GLY A 57 -4.16 27.70 14.50
N GLY A 58 -3.68 26.48 14.76
CA GLY A 58 -3.83 25.37 13.82
C GLY A 58 -2.94 25.48 12.58
N GLY A 59 -3.04 24.46 11.73
CA GLY A 59 -2.15 24.22 10.59
C GLY A 59 -1.32 22.96 10.78
N THR A 60 -0.44 22.72 9.81
CA THR A 60 0.54 21.63 9.80
C THR A 60 1.88 22.20 9.39
N ILE A 61 2.94 21.81 10.09
CA ILE A 61 4.31 22.19 9.75
C ILE A 61 5.06 20.98 9.20
N PHE A 62 5.73 21.17 8.07
CA PHE A 62 6.48 20.14 7.36
C PHE A 62 7.99 20.41 7.41
N TYR A 63 8.78 19.35 7.55
CA TYR A 63 10.24 19.40 7.63
C TYR A 63 10.88 18.54 6.52
N GLY A 64 12.19 18.72 6.31
CA GLY A 64 12.95 17.96 5.32
C GLY A 64 12.91 18.59 3.93
N GLU A 65 12.47 17.84 2.95
CA GLU A 65 12.57 18.21 1.53
C GLU A 65 11.22 18.11 0.83
N ALA A 66 11.06 18.85 -0.26
CA ALA A 66 9.87 18.82 -1.11
C ALA A 66 10.25 18.64 -2.58
N TRP A 67 9.41 17.91 -3.30
CA TRP A 67 9.53 17.71 -4.74
C TRP A 67 8.83 18.83 -5.51
N ASN A 68 9.49 19.36 -6.54
CA ASN A 68 8.91 20.31 -7.47
C ASN A 68 8.50 19.59 -8.77
N PRO A 69 7.19 19.46 -9.04
CA PRO A 69 6.70 18.71 -10.20
C PRO A 69 6.99 19.36 -11.54
N LYS A 70 7.34 20.66 -11.58
CA LYS A 70 7.55 21.39 -12.85
C LYS A 70 8.90 21.11 -13.48
N ASN A 71 9.90 20.82 -12.66
CA ASN A 71 11.29 20.66 -13.08
C ASN A 71 11.95 19.40 -12.52
N ASP A 72 11.18 18.54 -11.84
CA ASP A 72 11.62 17.28 -11.26
C ASP A 72 12.82 17.40 -10.30
N THR A 73 12.85 18.49 -9.52
CA THR A 73 13.92 18.73 -8.53
C THR A 73 13.41 18.62 -7.11
N ILE A 74 14.28 18.17 -6.21
CA ILE A 74 14.05 18.20 -4.76
C ILE A 74 14.70 19.46 -4.18
N PHE A 75 14.00 20.14 -3.28
CA PHE A 75 14.54 21.29 -2.55
C PHE A 75 14.29 21.16 -1.04
N ALA A 76 15.25 21.66 -0.25
CA ALA A 76 15.11 21.69 1.20
C ALA A 76 14.04 22.69 1.62
N LEU A 77 13.17 22.28 2.56
CA LEU A 77 12.28 23.18 3.25
C LEU A 77 13.07 24.09 4.21
N PRO A 78 12.51 25.24 4.63
CA PRO A 78 13.16 26.09 5.62
C PRO A 78 13.53 25.30 6.88
N ALA A 79 14.67 25.61 7.52
CA ALA A 79 15.12 24.91 8.73
C ALA A 79 14.09 24.94 9.88
N ARG A 80 13.29 26.01 9.93
CA ARG A 80 12.18 26.16 10.89
C ARG A 80 10.91 25.38 10.53
N GLY A 81 10.90 24.70 9.38
CA GLY A 81 9.72 24.06 8.77
C GLY A 81 8.92 24.99 7.85
N LEU A 82 8.11 24.37 6.98
CA LEU A 82 7.11 25.04 6.15
C LEU A 82 5.72 24.84 6.75
N THR A 83 5.08 25.94 7.15
CA THR A 83 3.71 25.91 7.68
C THR A 83 2.69 26.01 6.55
N ILE A 84 1.74 25.07 6.55
CA ILE A 84 0.55 25.11 5.70
C ILE A 84 -0.70 25.17 6.60
N ALA A 85 -1.48 26.24 6.43
CA ALA A 85 -2.72 26.48 7.17
C ALA A 85 -3.86 26.76 6.18
N PRO A 86 -4.73 25.77 5.91
CA PRO A 86 -5.85 25.93 4.98
C PRO A 86 -6.76 27.11 5.36
N LYS A 87 -7.21 27.86 4.36
CA LYS A 87 -8.02 29.08 4.54
C LYS A 87 -9.50 28.92 4.19
N ARG A 88 -9.92 27.72 3.76
CA ARG A 88 -11.32 27.43 3.42
C ARG A 88 -11.67 25.98 3.79
N PRO A 89 -12.89 25.70 4.26
CA PRO A 89 -13.40 24.33 4.39
C PRO A 89 -13.29 23.57 3.07
N GLY A 90 -13.07 22.26 3.14
CA GLY A 90 -12.87 21.37 1.99
C GLY A 90 -11.47 21.42 1.37
N THR A 91 -10.60 22.34 1.81
CA THR A 91 -9.20 22.38 1.34
C THR A 91 -8.45 21.12 1.80
N LEU A 92 -7.85 20.42 0.85
CA LEU A 92 -7.08 19.21 1.06
C LEU A 92 -5.58 19.51 1.09
N ILE A 93 -4.87 18.93 2.06
CA ILE A 93 -3.41 18.81 2.08
C ILE A 93 -3.08 17.34 1.86
N PHE A 94 -2.12 17.07 0.96
CA PHE A 94 -1.65 15.72 0.63
C PHE A 94 -0.13 15.66 0.74
N HIS A 95 0.39 14.62 1.38
CA HIS A 95 1.83 14.40 1.50
C HIS A 95 2.15 12.90 1.62
N GLY A 96 3.43 12.55 1.47
CA GLY A 96 3.91 11.20 1.74
C GLY A 96 3.84 10.89 3.24
N GLY A 97 3.58 9.63 3.59
CA GLY A 97 3.49 9.21 5.00
C GLY A 97 4.82 9.39 5.76
N GLN A 98 5.93 9.25 5.06
CA GLN A 98 7.30 9.43 5.59
C GLN A 98 7.75 10.89 5.65
N VAL A 99 6.87 11.86 5.34
CA VAL A 99 7.20 13.28 5.51
C VAL A 99 7.07 13.63 6.98
N THR A 100 8.20 14.01 7.60
CA THR A 100 8.22 14.49 8.98
C THR A 100 7.40 15.76 9.13
N HIS A 101 6.42 15.76 10.02
CA HIS A 101 5.52 16.90 10.22
C HIS A 101 4.98 16.95 11.65
N ALA A 102 4.40 18.09 12.02
CA ALA A 102 3.68 18.28 13.28
C ALA A 102 2.42 19.12 13.06
N SER A 103 1.45 19.03 13.94
CA SER A 103 0.31 19.96 13.88
C SER A 103 0.60 21.19 14.74
N ILE A 104 0.21 22.37 14.26
CA ILE A 104 0.31 23.61 15.05
C ILE A 104 -0.83 23.64 16.08
N PRO A 105 -0.57 24.01 17.34
CA PRO A 105 -1.59 24.08 18.37
C PRO A 105 -2.80 24.93 17.98
N VAL A 106 -4.00 24.44 18.28
CA VAL A 106 -5.22 25.25 18.30
C VAL A 106 -5.26 26.04 19.61
N ASN A 107 -5.27 27.37 19.52
CA ASN A 107 -5.17 28.28 20.65
C ASN A 107 -6.53 28.59 21.28
N SER A 108 -7.57 28.72 20.46
CA SER A 108 -8.96 28.91 20.87
C SER A 108 -9.90 28.28 19.84
N GLY A 109 -11.15 28.02 20.22
CA GLY A 109 -12.15 27.39 19.37
C GLY A 109 -11.90 25.91 19.08
N ILE A 110 -12.51 25.41 18.00
CA ILE A 110 -12.45 23.99 17.61
C ILE A 110 -12.12 23.86 16.13
N ARG A 111 -11.11 23.05 15.79
CA ARG A 111 -10.74 22.67 14.43
C ARG A 111 -11.07 21.21 14.17
N TYR A 112 -11.83 20.95 13.11
CA TYR A 112 -12.15 19.60 12.64
C TYR A 112 -11.38 19.26 11.37
N LEU A 113 -10.75 18.08 11.35
CA LEU A 113 -10.07 17.54 10.18
C LEU A 113 -10.61 16.16 9.81
N LEU A 114 -10.81 15.89 8.53
CA LEU A 114 -10.89 14.53 8.01
C LEU A 114 -9.49 14.10 7.60
N ILE A 115 -8.93 13.08 8.25
CA ILE A 115 -7.58 12.59 8.02
C ILE A 115 -7.67 11.18 7.47
N GLY A 116 -6.98 10.91 6.37
CA GLY A 116 -6.91 9.59 5.77
C GLY A 116 -5.48 9.14 5.55
N PHE A 117 -5.19 7.90 5.97
CA PHE A 117 -3.94 7.22 5.73
C PHE A 117 -4.15 6.19 4.63
N SER A 118 -3.26 6.20 3.63
CA SER A 118 -3.46 5.48 2.38
C SER A 118 -2.22 4.69 1.95
N THR A 119 -2.48 3.63 1.19
CA THR A 119 -1.47 2.86 0.45
C THR A 119 -1.74 2.97 -1.05
N VAL A 120 -0.69 2.90 -1.86
CA VAL A 120 -0.79 2.72 -3.30
C VAL A 120 -0.84 1.24 -3.59
N ASN A 121 -1.99 0.77 -4.06
CA ASN A 121 -2.12 -0.58 -4.55
C ASN A 121 -1.55 -0.62 -5.96
N LYS A 122 -0.40 -1.27 -6.08
CA LYS A 122 0.18 -1.59 -7.38
C LYS A 122 -0.49 -2.83 -7.92
N GLU A 123 -1.19 -2.71 -9.04
CA GLU A 123 -1.83 -3.86 -9.70
C GLU A 123 -0.81 -4.82 -10.33
N CYS A 124 0.50 -4.78 -10.01
CA CYS A 124 1.42 -5.79 -10.53
C CYS A 124 2.70 -5.99 -9.72
N CYS A 125 2.78 -7.13 -9.02
CA CYS A 125 3.98 -8.00 -9.06
C CYS A 125 3.60 -9.52 -9.01
N ALA A 126 2.33 -9.90 -9.24
CA ALA A 126 1.87 -11.29 -9.07
C ALA A 126 1.63 -12.07 -10.37
N SER A 127 1.64 -11.44 -11.54
CA SER A 127 1.11 -12.06 -12.77
C SER A 127 2.14 -12.85 -13.60
N LEU A 128 3.42 -12.44 -13.67
CA LEU A 128 4.38 -13.14 -14.55
C LEU A 128 5.07 -14.34 -13.87
N GLU A 129 5.62 -14.17 -12.66
CA GLU A 129 6.35 -15.26 -11.98
C GLU A 129 5.42 -16.39 -11.54
N ARG A 130 4.19 -16.09 -11.07
CA ARG A 130 3.21 -17.13 -10.72
C ARG A 130 2.68 -17.86 -11.96
N ALA A 131 2.48 -17.17 -13.08
CA ALA A 131 2.08 -17.80 -14.33
C ALA A 131 3.18 -18.70 -14.90
N GLN A 132 4.45 -18.25 -14.86
CA GLN A 132 5.59 -19.07 -15.30
C GLN A 132 5.82 -20.27 -14.39
N ALA A 133 5.75 -20.10 -13.06
CA ALA A 133 5.88 -21.20 -12.10
C ALA A 133 4.74 -22.23 -12.23
N ALA A 134 3.50 -21.78 -12.37
CA ALA A 134 2.35 -22.67 -12.58
C ALA A 134 2.47 -23.47 -13.89
N THR A 135 2.94 -22.84 -14.96
CA THR A 135 3.16 -23.49 -16.25
C THR A 135 4.28 -24.54 -16.17
N PHE A 136 5.39 -24.21 -15.50
CA PHE A 136 6.51 -25.14 -15.32
C PHE A 136 6.12 -26.36 -14.47
N ILE A 137 5.41 -26.14 -13.35
CA ILE A 137 4.91 -27.22 -12.50
C ILE A 137 3.93 -28.12 -13.28
N GLY A 138 3.00 -27.52 -14.04
CA GLY A 138 2.06 -28.26 -14.88
C GLY A 138 2.76 -29.17 -15.91
N LEU A 139 3.79 -28.65 -16.59
CA LEU A 139 4.58 -29.42 -17.55
C LEU A 139 5.38 -30.55 -16.87
N CYS A 140 5.95 -30.32 -15.67
CA CYS A 140 6.63 -31.36 -14.91
C CYS A 140 5.69 -32.50 -14.49
N PHE A 141 4.47 -32.18 -14.04
CA PHE A 141 3.47 -33.20 -13.70
C PHE A 141 3.03 -34.00 -14.93
N ALA A 142 2.81 -33.35 -16.08
CA ALA A 142 2.48 -34.04 -17.32
C ALA A 142 3.61 -34.98 -17.77
N ALA A 143 4.87 -34.54 -17.69
CA ALA A 143 6.03 -35.36 -18.03
C ALA A 143 6.23 -36.54 -17.06
N LEU A 144 6.04 -36.32 -15.75
CA LEU A 144 6.08 -37.38 -14.75
C LEU A 144 4.98 -38.41 -14.97
N PHE A 145 3.76 -37.96 -15.29
CA PHE A 145 2.63 -38.85 -15.61
C PHE A 145 2.94 -39.67 -16.87
N ALA A 146 3.46 -39.05 -17.92
CA ALA A 146 3.88 -39.76 -19.13
C ALA A 146 4.99 -40.79 -18.83
N LEU A 147 5.99 -40.47 -18.01
CA LEU A 147 7.02 -41.42 -17.61
C LEU A 147 6.45 -42.60 -16.81
N ILE A 148 5.61 -42.34 -15.81
CA ILE A 148 5.00 -43.42 -15.00
C ILE A 148 4.15 -44.33 -15.88
N PHE A 149 3.35 -43.79 -16.80
CA PHE A 149 2.46 -44.60 -17.63
C PHE A 149 3.18 -45.27 -18.81
N CYS A 150 4.21 -44.66 -19.40
CA CYS A 150 4.99 -45.31 -20.47
C CYS A 150 5.87 -46.45 -19.95
N PHE A 151 6.37 -46.39 -18.70
CA PHE A 151 7.25 -47.44 -18.15
C PHE A 151 6.51 -48.60 -17.44
N ASN A 152 5.20 -48.50 -17.19
CA ASN A 152 4.44 -49.55 -16.52
C ASN A 152 3.73 -50.56 -17.46
N PHE A 153 3.86 -50.42 -18.79
CA PHE A 153 3.20 -51.33 -19.75
C PHE A 153 4.10 -52.43 -20.35
N ASP A 154 5.39 -52.49 -20.02
CA ASP A 154 6.30 -53.55 -20.51
C ASP A 154 6.47 -54.69 -19.49
N THR A 155 5.37 -55.28 -19.00
CA THR A 155 5.46 -56.63 -18.45
C THR A 155 4.98 -57.63 -19.50
N PRO A 156 5.88 -58.43 -20.10
CA PRO A 156 5.46 -59.44 -21.06
C PRO A 156 4.54 -60.46 -20.36
N PRO A 157 3.46 -60.93 -21.02
CA PRO A 157 2.56 -61.90 -20.42
C PRO A 157 3.32 -63.21 -20.14
N SER A 158 3.15 -63.69 -18.90
CA SER A 158 3.61 -65.00 -18.43
C SER A 158 3.22 -66.13 -19.41
N PRO A 159 4.13 -67.05 -19.76
CA PRO A 159 3.82 -68.13 -20.68
C PRO A 159 2.83 -69.11 -20.02
N HIS A 160 1.64 -69.22 -20.62
CA HIS A 160 0.62 -70.19 -20.25
C HIS A 160 1.18 -71.62 -20.24
N ARG A 161 1.12 -72.26 -19.08
CA ARG A 161 1.45 -73.68 -18.86
C ARG A 161 0.34 -74.53 -19.50
N SER A 162 0.61 -75.18 -20.64
CA SER A 162 -0.36 -76.11 -21.25
C SER A 162 -0.45 -77.41 -20.44
N LEU A 163 -1.59 -77.66 -19.80
CA LEU A 163 -1.95 -78.97 -19.29
C LEU A 163 -2.35 -79.87 -20.47
N ARG A 164 -1.50 -80.85 -20.81
CA ARG A 164 -1.91 -81.99 -21.66
C ARG A 164 -2.73 -82.96 -20.82
N VAL A 165 -4.00 -83.10 -21.15
CA VAL A 165 -4.83 -84.25 -20.79
C VAL A 165 -4.39 -85.42 -21.67
N LYS A 166 -3.97 -86.54 -21.07
CA LYS A 166 -3.90 -87.83 -21.76
C LYS A 166 -5.25 -88.51 -21.61
N ALA A 167 -5.93 -88.76 -22.73
CA ALA A 167 -7.08 -89.65 -22.81
C ALA A 167 -6.59 -91.08 -23.06
N SER A 168 -7.22 -92.02 -22.34
CA SER A 168 -7.36 -93.48 -22.55
C SER A 168 -6.12 -94.25 -23.04
#